data_AF-A0A9N9KDR6-F1
#
_entry.id   AF-A0A9N9KDR6-F1
#
_cell.length_a   1.000
_cell.length_b   1.000
_cell.length_c   1.000
_cell.angle_alpha   90.00
_cell.angle_beta   90.00
_cell.angle_gamma   90.00
#
_symmetry.space_group_name_H-M   'P 1'
#
loop_
_entity.id
_entity.type
_entity.pdbx_description
1 polymer ?
#
loop_
_entity_poly.entity_id
_entity_poly.type
_entity_poly.pdbx_seq_one_letter_code
_entity_poly.pdbx_strand_id
1 'polypeptide(L)'
;MARHRANLKQANVTKKKKRSWNCWEKLAIITYLEKNPSASKRNTTEKFGIEPKQLLKTKAQQLARQLHFISIYPNINEYKWSDKWLDGFMHRHKLSNHCRTTVAQKLPEDLEPKINQFLNFILYRRIQYDYPLALMGNMDEVPLAFNMPSN
;
A
#
# COMPACT_ATOMS: atom_id res chain seq x y z
N MET A 1 -4.78 -44.48 -2.89
CA MET A 1 -4.60 -43.30 -1.99
C MET A 1 -3.98 -42.16 -2.79
N ALA A 2 -4.77 -41.15 -3.15
CA ALA A 2 -4.36 -40.06 -4.03
C ALA A 2 -3.55 -39.00 -3.26
N ARG A 3 -2.34 -38.67 -3.75
CA ARG A 3 -1.49 -37.62 -3.20
C ARG A 3 -1.97 -36.26 -3.70
N HIS A 4 -2.62 -35.47 -2.85
CA HIS A 4 -2.91 -34.08 -3.14
C HIS A 4 -1.60 -33.27 -3.15
N ARG A 5 -1.16 -32.80 -4.33
CA ARG A 5 -0.10 -31.79 -4.45
C ARG A 5 -0.64 -30.46 -3.95
N ALA A 6 -0.15 -30.00 -2.80
CA ALA A 6 -0.37 -28.63 -2.36
C ALA A 6 0.32 -27.68 -3.36
N ASN A 7 -0.46 -26.82 -4.00
CA ASN A 7 0.06 -25.72 -4.81
C ASN A 7 0.72 -24.70 -3.88
N LEU A 8 2.04 -24.83 -3.71
CA LEU A 8 2.88 -23.80 -3.10
C LEU A 8 2.78 -22.55 -3.99
N LYS A 9 2.03 -21.54 -3.54
CA LYS A 9 2.05 -20.21 -4.16
C LYS A 9 3.45 -19.63 -3.92
N GLN A 10 4.37 -19.83 -4.86
CA GLN A 10 5.64 -19.14 -4.86
C GLN A 10 5.39 -17.64 -5.02
N ALA A 11 6.14 -16.83 -4.26
CA ALA A 11 6.16 -15.39 -4.46
C ALA A 11 6.65 -15.10 -5.89
N ASN A 12 5.87 -14.34 -6.67
CA ASN A 12 6.31 -13.87 -7.96
C ASN A 12 7.47 -12.88 -7.73
N VAL A 13 8.70 -13.35 -7.90
CA VAL A 13 9.88 -12.50 -7.99
C VAL A 13 9.73 -11.68 -9.27
N THR A 14 9.22 -10.45 -9.15
CA THR A 14 9.15 -9.52 -10.27
C THR A 14 10.59 -9.17 -10.65
N LYS A 15 11.11 -9.83 -11.70
CA LYS A 15 12.36 -9.42 -12.34
C LYS A 15 12.17 -7.96 -12.75
N LYS A 16 12.89 -7.02 -12.14
CA LYS A 16 12.87 -5.62 -12.56
C LYS A 16 13.25 -5.56 -14.03
N LYS A 17 12.26 -5.41 -14.91
CA LYS A 17 12.52 -5.12 -16.32
C LYS A 17 13.13 -3.73 -16.36
N LYS A 18 14.47 -3.65 -16.45
CA LYS A 18 15.18 -2.44 -16.86
C LYS A 18 14.83 -2.15 -18.33
N ARG A 19 13.57 -1.84 -18.61
CA ARG A 19 13.11 -1.36 -19.91
C ARG A 19 13.27 0.15 -19.89
N SER A 20 14.05 0.71 -20.81
CA SER A 20 13.99 2.14 -21.08
C SER A 20 12.73 2.41 -21.88
N TRP A 21 11.87 3.27 -21.34
CA TRP A 21 10.65 3.68 -22.02
C TRP A 21 10.93 4.89 -22.90
N ASN A 22 10.41 4.87 -24.12
CA ASN A 22 10.55 5.98 -25.06
C ASN A 22 9.63 7.16 -24.64
N CYS A 23 9.79 8.32 -25.29
CA CYS A 23 9.06 9.53 -24.92
C CYS A 23 7.54 9.36 -25.10
N TRP A 24 7.12 8.67 -26.15
CA TRP A 24 5.72 8.48 -26.50
C TRP A 24 5.01 7.53 -25.52
N GLU A 25 5.64 6.42 -25.13
CA GLU A 25 5.12 5.51 -24.12
C GLU A 25 4.96 6.21 -22.77
N LYS A 26 5.93 7.06 -22.38
CA LYS A 26 5.82 7.87 -21.15
C LYS A 26 4.64 8.84 -21.22
N LEU A 27 4.44 9.49 -22.36
CA LEU A 27 3.29 10.38 -22.58
C LEU A 27 1.97 9.58 -22.57
N ALA A 28 1.93 8.39 -23.14
CA ALA A 28 0.75 7.52 -23.12
C ALA A 28 0.34 7.13 -21.69
N ILE A 29 1.32 6.83 -20.82
CA ILE A 29 1.06 6.51 -19.41
C ILE A 29 0.49 7.72 -18.66
N ILE A 30 1.08 8.90 -18.86
CA ILE A 30 0.63 10.13 -18.17
C ILE A 30 -0.76 10.53 -18.65
N THR A 31 -0.98 10.56 -19.98
CA THR A 31 -2.26 10.91 -20.57
C THR A 31 -3.37 9.94 -20.16
N TYR A 32 -3.06 8.66 -19.98
CA TYR A 32 -4.01 7.69 -19.43
C TYR A 32 -4.45 8.04 -18.00
N LEU A 33 -3.51 8.45 -17.14
CA LEU A 33 -3.80 8.89 -15.77
C LEU A 33 -4.61 10.18 -15.73
N GLU A 34 -4.28 11.16 -16.58
CA GLU A 34 -4.99 12.44 -16.64
C GLU A 34 -6.42 12.28 -17.14
N LYS A 35 -6.66 11.41 -18.13
CA LYS A 35 -8.00 11.11 -18.65
C LYS A 35 -8.84 10.26 -17.71
N ASN A 36 -8.23 9.59 -16.73
CA ASN A 36 -8.91 8.74 -15.77
C ASN A 36 -8.55 9.17 -14.34
N PRO A 37 -9.10 10.27 -13.82
CA PRO A 37 -8.78 10.76 -12.48
C PRO A 37 -9.18 9.79 -11.37
N SER A 38 -10.13 8.90 -11.63
CA SER A 38 -10.53 7.78 -10.76
C SER A 38 -9.58 6.57 -10.82
N ALA A 39 -8.66 6.51 -11.79
CA ALA A 39 -7.69 5.43 -11.88
C ALA A 39 -6.58 5.59 -10.83
N SER A 40 -6.42 4.58 -10.00
CA SER A 40 -5.31 4.52 -9.04
C SER A 40 -3.96 4.50 -9.77
N LYS A 41 -2.99 5.28 -9.26
CA LYS A 41 -1.59 5.26 -9.71
C LYS A 41 -1.03 3.83 -9.75
N ARG A 42 -1.46 2.95 -8.84
CA ARG A 42 -1.05 1.54 -8.82
C ARG A 42 -1.67 0.70 -9.94
N ASN A 43 -2.96 0.87 -10.21
CA ASN A 43 -3.61 0.16 -11.30
C ASN A 43 -2.98 0.55 -12.64
N THR A 44 -2.62 1.84 -12.79
CA THR A 44 -1.84 2.31 -13.92
C THR A 44 -0.45 1.67 -13.96
N THR A 45 0.24 1.59 -12.82
CA THR A 45 1.56 0.97 -12.77
C THR A 45 1.54 -0.52 -13.08
N GLU A 46 0.49 -1.23 -12.66
CA GLU A 46 0.28 -2.65 -12.96
C GLU A 46 -0.08 -2.86 -14.43
N LYS A 47 -1.01 -2.04 -14.97
CA LYS A 47 -1.41 -2.05 -16.38
C LYS A 47 -0.24 -1.85 -17.34
N PHE A 48 0.66 -0.93 -17.00
CA PHE A 48 1.84 -0.63 -17.83
C PHE A 48 3.12 -1.35 -17.37
N GLY A 49 3.08 -2.14 -16.29
CA GLY A 49 4.24 -2.86 -15.75
C GLY A 49 5.40 -1.96 -15.34
N ILE A 50 5.11 -0.81 -14.73
CA ILE A 50 6.08 0.21 -14.28
C ILE A 50 6.12 0.33 -12.75
N GLU A 51 7.15 0.94 -12.18
CA GLU A 51 7.17 1.25 -10.75
C GLU A 51 6.48 2.62 -10.47
N PRO A 52 5.80 2.80 -9.32
CA PRO A 52 5.21 4.09 -8.95
C PRO A 52 6.21 5.26 -8.94
N LYS A 53 7.47 4.98 -8.57
CA LYS A 53 8.56 5.97 -8.61
C LYS A 53 8.86 6.46 -10.03
N GLN A 54 8.75 5.57 -11.03
CA GLN A 54 8.96 5.95 -12.43
C GLN A 54 7.87 6.89 -12.90
N LEU A 55 6.61 6.62 -12.53
CA LEU A 55 5.46 7.47 -12.83
C LEU A 55 5.61 8.89 -12.25
N LEU A 56 6.02 9.00 -10.99
CA LEU A 56 6.23 10.29 -10.33
C LEU A 56 7.36 11.08 -11.00
N LYS A 57 8.46 10.43 -11.35
CA LYS A 57 9.58 11.06 -12.09
C LYS A 57 9.14 11.57 -13.46
N THR A 58 8.41 10.77 -14.23
CA THR A 58 7.93 11.20 -15.56
C THR A 58 6.97 12.38 -15.46
N LYS A 59 6.12 12.40 -14.43
CA LYS A 59 5.20 13.53 -14.20
C LYS A 59 5.95 14.80 -13.81
N ALA A 60 6.95 14.70 -12.93
CA ALA A 60 7.79 15.83 -12.54
C ALA A 60 8.57 16.41 -13.74
N GLN A 61 9.13 15.55 -14.59
CA GLN A 61 9.80 15.95 -15.83
C GLN A 61 8.86 16.68 -16.80
N GLN A 62 7.62 16.21 -16.94
CA GLN A 62 6.63 16.86 -17.79
C GLN A 62 6.27 18.25 -17.24
N LEU A 63 6.05 18.37 -15.93
CA LEU A 63 5.75 19.65 -15.28
C LEU A 63 6.91 20.64 -15.43
N ALA A 64 8.15 20.20 -15.27
CA ALA A 64 9.33 21.03 -15.43
C ALA A 64 9.45 21.69 -16.82
N ARG A 65 8.90 21.06 -17.86
CA ARG A 65 8.88 21.59 -19.23
C ARG A 65 7.81 22.66 -19.46
N GLN A 66 6.88 22.85 -18.53
CA GLN A 66 5.84 23.87 -18.68
C GLN A 66 6.44 25.27 -18.50
N LEU A 67 6.00 26.23 -19.31
CA LEU A 67 6.54 27.59 -19.35
C LEU A 67 6.56 28.27 -17.98
N HIS A 68 5.52 28.06 -17.17
CA HIS A 68 5.41 28.61 -15.82
C HIS A 68 6.56 28.16 -14.89
N PHE A 69 6.97 26.89 -14.98
CA PHE A 69 8.07 26.39 -14.17
C PHE A 69 9.43 26.81 -14.72
N ILE A 70 9.57 26.91 -16.04
CA ILE A 70 10.80 27.43 -16.67
C ILE A 70 11.03 28.90 -16.28
N SER A 71 9.98 29.72 -16.21
CA SER A 71 10.10 31.13 -15.82
C SER A 71 10.52 31.32 -14.37
N ILE A 72 10.08 30.43 -13.46
CA ILE A 72 10.43 30.50 -12.04
C ILE A 72 11.81 29.86 -11.78
N TYR A 73 12.15 28.81 -12.55
CA TYR A 73 13.36 28.02 -12.38
C TYR A 73 14.07 27.82 -13.74
N PRO A 74 14.95 28.76 -14.16
CA PRO A 74 15.54 28.74 -15.50
C PRO A 74 16.40 27.50 -15.79
N ASN A 75 17.02 26.89 -14.76
CA ASN A 75 17.90 25.72 -14.90
C ASN A 75 17.17 24.38 -14.68
N ILE A 76 15.84 24.38 -14.62
CA ILE A 76 15.06 23.17 -14.28
C ILE A 76 15.14 22.08 -15.37
N ASN A 77 15.34 22.47 -16.62
CA ASN A 77 15.44 21.55 -17.76
C ASN A 77 16.74 20.75 -17.75
N GLU A 78 17.81 21.29 -17.18
CA GLU A 78 19.11 20.64 -17.03
C GLU A 78 19.17 19.74 -15.78
N TYR A 79 18.16 19.83 -14.92
CA TYR A 79 18.13 19.10 -13.66
C TYR A 79 17.99 17.59 -13.85
N LYS A 80 18.84 16.83 -13.15
CA LYS A 80 18.81 15.36 -13.17
C LYS A 80 17.80 14.80 -12.17
N TRP A 81 16.65 14.35 -12.68
CA TRP A 81 15.57 13.68 -11.93
C TRP A 81 15.93 12.25 -11.48
N SER A 82 16.93 12.14 -10.59
CA SER A 82 17.42 10.86 -10.06
C SER A 82 16.45 10.22 -9.05
N ASP A 83 16.61 8.91 -8.80
CA ASP A 83 15.87 8.24 -7.72
C ASP A 83 16.18 8.84 -6.35
N LYS A 84 17.45 9.24 -6.10
CA LYS A 84 17.85 9.92 -4.86
C LYS A 84 17.12 11.25 -4.67
N TRP A 85 16.90 12.01 -5.75
CA TRP A 85 16.10 13.24 -5.68
C TRP A 85 14.67 12.92 -5.26
N LEU A 86 14.04 11.91 -5.88
CA LEU A 86 12.66 11.54 -5.56
C LEU A 86 12.56 11.08 -4.10
N ASP A 87 13.49 10.23 -3.64
CA ASP A 87 13.51 9.74 -2.27
C ASP A 87 13.70 10.89 -1.27
N GLY A 88 14.63 11.82 -1.55
CA GLY A 88 14.84 13.01 -0.73
C GLY A 88 13.67 13.98 -0.73
N PHE A 89 13.01 14.18 -1.88
CA PHE A 89 11.79 14.99 -1.99
C PHE A 89 10.66 14.38 -1.15
N MET A 90 10.42 13.08 -1.30
CA MET A 90 9.40 12.37 -0.54
C MET A 90 9.67 12.47 0.97
N HIS A 91 10.93 12.30 1.38
CA HIS A 91 11.34 12.41 2.78
C HIS A 91 11.13 13.84 3.34
N ARG A 92 11.60 14.88 2.64
CA ARG A 92 11.47 16.29 3.09
C ARG A 92 10.01 16.71 3.27
N HIS A 93 9.11 16.18 2.45
CA HIS A 93 7.69 16.51 2.49
C HIS A 93 6.83 15.47 3.23
N LYS A 94 7.45 14.53 3.95
CA LYS A 94 6.75 13.44 4.68
C LYS A 94 5.78 12.65 3.80
N LEU A 95 6.09 12.52 2.52
CA LEU A 95 5.32 11.76 1.55
C LEU A 95 5.81 10.33 1.54
N SER A 96 4.88 9.39 1.41
CA SER A 96 5.19 7.96 1.34
C SER A 96 4.47 7.32 0.16
N ASN A 97 5.05 6.24 -0.35
CA ASN A 97 4.37 5.35 -1.30
C ASN A 97 3.48 4.32 -0.56
N HIS A 98 3.01 4.63 0.66
CA HIS A 98 2.19 3.70 1.40
C HIS A 98 0.95 3.37 0.57
N CYS A 99 0.65 2.06 0.52
CA CYS A 99 -0.67 1.63 0.12
C CYS A 99 -1.62 2.30 1.12
N ARG A 100 -2.70 2.89 0.62
CA ARG A 100 -3.89 2.96 1.45
C ARG A 100 -4.17 1.50 1.80
N THR A 101 -3.86 1.07 3.02
CA THR A 101 -4.33 -0.23 3.48
C THR A 101 -5.82 -0.20 3.23
N THR A 102 -6.37 -1.32 2.75
CA THR A 102 -7.83 -1.49 2.78
C THR A 102 -8.24 -1.03 4.16
N VAL A 103 -9.03 0.06 4.19
CA VAL A 103 -9.68 0.57 5.40
C VAL A 103 -10.10 -0.67 6.16
N ALA A 104 -9.73 -0.78 7.44
CA ALA A 104 -10.11 -1.91 8.28
C ALA A 104 -11.55 -2.29 7.95
N GLN A 105 -11.84 -3.59 7.83
CA GLN A 105 -13.17 -4.08 7.44
C GLN A 105 -14.23 -3.20 8.08
N LYS A 106 -15.12 -2.61 7.27
CA LYS A 106 -16.15 -1.68 7.76
C LYS A 106 -16.79 -2.34 8.97
N LEU A 107 -16.75 -1.66 10.12
CA LEU A 107 -17.28 -2.21 11.35
C LEU A 107 -18.74 -2.60 11.10
N PRO A 108 -19.16 -3.81 11.51
CA PRO A 108 -20.55 -4.20 11.43
C PRO A 108 -21.43 -3.18 12.15
N GLU A 109 -22.59 -2.88 11.59
CA GLU A 109 -23.54 -1.92 12.17
C GLU A 109 -24.08 -2.40 13.53
N ASP A 110 -24.02 -3.72 13.76
CA ASP A 110 -24.43 -4.40 14.98
C ASP A 110 -23.29 -4.68 15.96
N LEU A 111 -22.10 -4.08 15.78
CA LEU A 111 -20.96 -4.30 16.67
C LEU A 111 -21.26 -3.87 18.11
N GLU A 112 -21.69 -2.62 18.31
CA GLU A 112 -22.01 -2.05 19.62
C GLU A 112 -23.09 -2.84 20.38
N PRO A 113 -24.25 -3.20 19.78
CA PRO A 113 -25.24 -3.99 20.51
C PRO A 113 -24.72 -5.39 20.87
N LYS A 114 -23.89 -6.03 20.05
CA LYS A 114 -23.28 -7.33 20.36
C LYS A 114 -22.27 -7.25 21.49
N ILE A 115 -21.42 -6.22 21.50
CA ILE A 115 -20.47 -5.98 22.60
C ILE A 115 -21.24 -5.82 23.92
N ASN A 116 -22.27 -4.96 23.92
CA ASN A 116 -23.08 -4.73 25.13
C ASN A 116 -23.82 -5.99 25.59
N GLN A 117 -24.39 -6.77 24.66
CA GLN A 117 -25.04 -8.03 24.99
C GLN A 117 -24.07 -9.04 25.61
N PHE A 118 -22.86 -9.16 25.05
CA PHE A 118 -21.83 -10.05 25.57
C PHE A 118 -21.35 -9.61 26.96
N LEU A 119 -21.05 -8.33 27.16
CA LEU A 119 -20.61 -7.80 28.45
C LEU A 119 -21.66 -8.01 29.54
N ASN A 120 -22.93 -7.74 29.23
CA ASN A 120 -24.05 -7.98 30.16
C ASN A 120 -24.19 -9.45 30.52
N PHE A 121 -24.01 -10.36 29.55
CA PHE A 121 -24.05 -11.80 29.79
C PHE A 121 -22.92 -12.27 30.71
N ILE A 122 -21.69 -11.82 30.48
CA ILE A 122 -20.53 -12.15 31.32
C ILE A 122 -20.73 -11.61 32.74
N LEU A 123 -21.22 -10.37 32.87
CA LEU A 123 -21.47 -9.74 34.16
C LEU A 123 -22.57 -10.49 34.94
N TYR A 124 -23.67 -10.87 34.28
CA TYR A 124 -24.72 -11.71 34.87
C TYR A 124 -24.18 -13.04 35.39
N ARG A 125 -23.39 -13.75 34.57
CA ARG A 125 -22.78 -15.03 34.96
C ARG A 125 -21.82 -14.86 36.13
N ARG A 126 -21.04 -13.78 36.15
CA ARG A 126 -20.11 -13.50 37.25
C ARG A 126 -20.83 -13.27 38.57
N ILE A 127 -21.95 -12.52 38.56
CA ILE A 127 -22.76 -12.28 39.76
C ILE A 127 -23.46 -13.57 40.22
N GLN A 128 -24.00 -14.36 39.29
CA GLN A 128 -24.75 -15.58 39.60
C GLN A 128 -23.91 -16.65 40.33
N TYR A 129 -22.64 -16.82 39.93
CA TYR A 129 -21.78 -17.90 40.42
C TYR A 129 -20.58 -17.41 41.23
N ASP A 130 -20.48 -16.10 41.47
CA ASP A 130 -19.40 -15.42 42.22
C ASP A 130 -17.99 -15.88 41.79
N TYR A 131 -17.73 -15.89 40.48
CA TYR A 131 -16.42 -16.31 39.96
C TYR A 131 -15.31 -15.34 40.41
N PRO A 132 -14.31 -15.81 41.16
CA PRO A 132 -13.18 -14.96 41.55
C PRO A 132 -12.35 -14.61 40.31
N LEU A 133 -11.93 -13.34 40.23
CA LEU A 133 -11.15 -12.82 39.09
C LEU A 133 -9.88 -13.64 38.82
N ALA A 134 -9.28 -14.18 39.87
CA ALA A 134 -8.05 -14.99 39.79
C ALA A 134 -8.20 -16.27 38.96
N LEU A 135 -9.43 -16.73 38.70
CA LEU A 135 -9.70 -17.93 37.90
C LEU A 135 -10.08 -17.62 36.44
N MET A 136 -10.15 -16.34 36.04
CA MET A 136 -10.40 -15.95 34.66
C MET A 136 -9.08 -15.80 33.89
N GLY A 137 -8.79 -16.77 33.04
CA GLY A 137 -7.66 -16.72 32.11
C GLY A 137 -8.05 -16.09 30.77
N ASN A 138 -7.18 -15.25 30.22
CA ASN A 138 -7.26 -14.83 28.83
C ASN A 138 -6.61 -15.88 27.93
N MET A 139 -7.29 -16.30 26.87
CA MET A 139 -6.74 -17.22 25.87
C MET A 139 -6.94 -16.58 24.50
N ASP A 140 -5.84 -16.22 23.84
CA ASP A 140 -5.85 -15.64 22.50
C ASP A 140 -4.75 -16.27 21.66
N GLU A 141 -4.96 -16.35 20.35
CA GLU A 141 -4.00 -16.92 19.42
C GLU A 141 -3.04 -15.84 18.93
N VAL A 142 -1.75 -15.98 19.27
CA VAL A 142 -0.70 -15.10 18.73
C VAL A 142 -0.03 -15.80 17.54
N PRO A 143 -0.15 -15.28 16.31
CA PRO A 143 0.52 -15.87 15.17
C PRO A 143 2.04 -15.74 15.33
N LEU A 144 2.74 -16.88 15.34
CA LEU A 144 4.20 -16.92 15.43
C LEU A 144 4.78 -16.92 14.02
N ALA A 145 5.44 -15.83 13.63
CA ALA A 145 6.08 -15.73 12.33
C ALA A 145 7.47 -16.41 12.37
N PHE A 146 7.68 -17.38 11.48
CA PHE A 146 9.02 -17.95 11.26
C PHE A 146 9.83 -17.00 10.38
N ASN A 147 10.96 -16.49 10.90
CA ASN A 147 11.93 -15.75 10.08
C ASN A 147 12.71 -16.75 9.23
N MET A 148 12.35 -16.85 7.94
CA MET A 148 13.14 -17.61 6.97
C MET A 148 14.41 -16.80 6.63
N PRO A 149 15.63 -17.35 6.79
CA PRO A 149 16.82 -16.70 6.28
C PRO A 149 16.75 -16.62 4.75
N SER A 150 17.20 -15.50 4.19
CA SER A 150 17.32 -15.34 2.73
C SER A 150 18.39 -16.30 2.20
N ASN A 151 18.07 -17.05 1.16
CA ASN A 151 19.07 -17.67 0.27
C ASN A 151 19.80 -16.60 -0.55
#